data_AF-A0A7X2BL67-F1
#
_entry.id   AF-A0A7X2BL67-F1
#
_cell.length_a   1.000
_cell.length_b   1.000
_cell.length_c   1.000
_cell.angle_alpha   90.00
_cell.angle_beta   90.00
_cell.angle_gamma   90.00
#
_symmetry.space_group_name_H-M   'P 1'
#
loop_
_entity.id
_entity.type
_entity.pdbx_description
1 polymer ?
#
loop_
_entity_poly.entity_id
_entity_poly.type
_entity_poly.pdbx_seq_one_letter_code
_entity_poly.pdbx_strand_id
1 'polypeptide(L)'
;MQRLAKPSDYVLQDILGRSQYVLPWEDKLCPGNPTDDPDAGSIEYNEHAIERAHNGGMTIATDPVADAVNAALKTPGEAYRAFADDLSAAYLGRYQFRTDDLDSWPAETKSL
;
A
#
# COMPACT_ATOMS: atom_id res chain seq x y z
N MET A 1 -2.24 -20.59 1.80
CA MET A 1 -3.48 -21.05 1.15
C MET A 1 -4.57 -20.10 1.56
N GLN A 2 -5.16 -19.38 0.61
CA GLN A 2 -6.10 -18.31 0.92
C GLN A 2 -7.47 -18.92 1.23
N ARG A 3 -7.98 -18.68 2.44
CA ARG A 3 -9.26 -19.22 2.92
C ARG A 3 -10.31 -18.13 2.75
N LEU A 4 -11.45 -18.48 2.16
CA LEU A 4 -12.62 -17.62 2.18
C LEU A 4 -13.33 -17.73 3.54
N ALA A 5 -13.73 -16.60 4.11
CA ALA A 5 -14.49 -16.48 5.33
C ALA A 5 -15.98 -16.71 5.09
N LYS A 6 -16.65 -17.29 6.09
CA LYS A 6 -18.10 -17.27 6.25
C LYS A 6 -18.46 -16.45 7.50
N PRO A 7 -19.69 -15.92 7.62
CA PRO A 7 -20.10 -15.19 8.81
C PRO A 7 -19.90 -15.98 10.12
N SER A 8 -20.13 -17.30 10.07
CA SER A 8 -19.93 -18.20 11.21
C SER A 8 -18.48 -18.42 11.64
N ASP A 9 -17.51 -17.97 10.84
CA ASP A 9 -16.10 -18.10 11.17
C ASP A 9 -15.58 -16.98 12.08
N TYR A 10 -16.34 -15.88 12.19
CA TYR A 10 -16.00 -14.76 13.03
C TYR A 10 -16.21 -15.07 14.51
N VAL A 11 -15.25 -14.65 15.34
CA VAL A 11 -15.29 -14.80 16.78
C VAL A 11 -15.31 -13.41 17.41
N LEU A 12 -16.21 -13.18 18.36
CA LEU A 12 -16.27 -11.93 19.09
C LEU A 12 -15.05 -11.80 20.01
N GLN A 13 -14.32 -10.69 19.92
CA GLN A 13 -13.20 -10.34 20.78
C GLN A 13 -13.34 -8.90 21.29
N ASP A 14 -12.79 -8.64 22.47
CA ASP A 14 -12.65 -7.27 22.97
C ASP A 14 -11.33 -6.69 22.49
N ILE A 15 -11.41 -5.63 21.67
CA ILE A 15 -10.25 -4.92 21.13
C ILE A 15 -10.39 -3.46 21.55
N LEU A 16 -9.46 -3.00 22.40
CA LEU A 16 -9.42 -1.63 22.92
C LEU A 16 -10.74 -1.20 23.61
N GLY A 17 -11.41 -2.11 24.32
CA GLY A 17 -12.66 -1.84 25.03
C GLY A 17 -13.89 -1.81 24.13
N ARG A 18 -13.80 -2.36 22.92
CA ARG A 18 -14.90 -2.52 21.97
C ARG A 18 -15.00 -3.97 21.54
N SER A 19 -16.19 -4.54 21.66
CA SER A 19 -16.48 -5.89 21.15
C SER A 19 -16.56 -5.84 19.63
N GLN A 20 -15.66 -6.55 18.96
CA GLN A 20 -15.58 -6.64 17.51
C GLN A 20 -15.46 -8.11 17.08
N TYR A 21 -15.98 -8.45 15.92
CA TYR A 21 -15.86 -9.78 15.33
C TYR A 21 -14.55 -9.89 14.55
N VAL A 22 -13.80 -10.96 14.79
CA VAL A 22 -12.53 -11.22 14.11
C VAL A 22 -12.41 -12.63 13.55
N LEU A 23 -11.65 -12.77 12.47
CA LEU A 23 -11.25 -14.05 11.90
C LEU A 23 -10.01 -14.58 12.65
N PRO A 24 -10.08 -15.73 13.35
CA PRO A 24 -8.99 -16.19 14.23
C PRO A 24 -7.69 -16.56 13.51
N TRP A 25 -7.75 -16.84 12.20
CA TRP A 25 -6.60 -17.22 11.39
C TRP A 25 -5.93 -16.04 10.68
N GLU A 26 -6.55 -14.86 10.70
CA GLU A 26 -6.03 -13.67 10.05
C GLU A 26 -5.37 -12.78 11.10
N ASP A 27 -4.04 -12.68 11.02
CA ASP A 27 -3.21 -11.93 11.95
C ASP A 27 -3.08 -10.45 11.58
N LYS A 28 -3.56 -10.06 10.39
CA LYS A 28 -3.49 -8.70 9.86
C LYS A 28 -4.84 -8.01 9.86
N LEU A 29 -4.78 -6.69 9.98
CA LEU A 29 -5.93 -5.84 9.70
C LEU A 29 -6.19 -5.87 8.19
N CYS A 30 -7.34 -6.42 7.82
CA CYS A 30 -7.78 -6.57 6.44
C CYS A 30 -9.19 -5.96 6.33
N PRO A 31 -9.61 -5.52 5.13
CA PRO A 31 -11.04 -5.24 4.89
C PRO A 31 -11.92 -6.38 5.41
N GLY A 32 -12.99 -6.04 6.11
CA GLY A 32 -13.86 -7.02 6.79
C GLY A 32 -13.34 -7.65 8.09
N ASN A 33 -12.10 -7.38 8.54
CA ASN A 33 -11.54 -7.95 9.78
C ASN A 33 -10.59 -6.99 10.54
N PRO A 34 -10.94 -6.49 11.75
CA PRO A 34 -12.19 -6.72 12.48
C PRO A 34 -13.42 -6.08 11.82
N THR A 35 -14.62 -6.58 12.16
CA THR A 35 -15.91 -6.05 11.72
C THR A 35 -16.92 -6.01 12.87
N ASP A 36 -17.94 -5.14 12.77
CA ASP A 36 -19.10 -5.16 13.67
C ASP A 36 -20.21 -6.09 13.15
N ASP A 37 -20.18 -6.44 11.87
CA ASP A 37 -21.16 -7.30 11.18
C ASP A 37 -20.43 -8.43 10.43
N PRO A 38 -20.51 -9.69 10.90
CA PRO A 38 -19.91 -10.85 10.22
C PRO A 38 -20.44 -11.11 8.82
N ASP A 39 -21.69 -10.76 8.52
CA ASP A 39 -22.27 -10.96 7.18
C ASP A 39 -21.59 -10.03 6.18
N ALA A 40 -21.60 -8.73 6.44
CA ALA A 40 -20.89 -7.74 5.62
C ALA A 40 -19.37 -7.98 5.59
N GLY A 41 -18.75 -8.23 6.74
CA GLY A 41 -17.31 -8.44 6.84
C GLY A 41 -16.82 -9.67 6.09
N SER A 42 -17.62 -10.75 6.02
CA SER A 42 -17.26 -11.92 5.22
C SER A 42 -17.19 -11.62 3.72
N ILE A 43 -18.06 -10.74 3.21
CA ILE A 43 -18.06 -10.32 1.80
C ILE A 43 -16.79 -9.50 1.52
N GLU A 44 -16.55 -8.45 2.30
CA GLU A 44 -15.37 -7.57 2.14
C GLU A 44 -14.05 -8.34 2.25
N TYR A 45 -13.94 -9.22 3.26
CA TYR A 45 -12.75 -10.05 3.43
C TYR A 45 -12.52 -10.97 2.23
N ASN A 46 -13.59 -11.59 1.72
CA ASN A 46 -13.49 -12.50 0.58
C ASN A 46 -13.15 -11.78 -0.72
N GLU A 47 -13.73 -10.60 -0.98
CA GLU A 47 -13.36 -9.76 -2.12
C GLU A 47 -11.89 -9.38 -2.05
N HIS A 48 -11.42 -8.91 -0.90
CA HIS A 48 -10.01 -8.58 -0.68
C HIS A 48 -9.10 -9.81 -0.84
N ALA A 49 -9.53 -10.97 -0.32
CA ALA A 49 -8.79 -12.22 -0.45
C ALA A 49 -8.70 -12.66 -1.93
N ILE A 50 -9.80 -12.58 -2.67
CA ILE A 50 -9.84 -12.93 -4.10
C ILE A 50 -8.97 -11.97 -4.91
N GLU A 51 -9.07 -10.66 -4.67
CA GLU A 51 -8.22 -9.64 -5.30
C GLU A 51 -6.74 -9.92 -5.03
N ARG A 52 -6.39 -10.19 -3.78
CA ARG A 52 -5.02 -10.58 -3.40
C ARG A 52 -4.58 -11.87 -4.07
N ALA A 53 -5.46 -12.85 -4.26
CA ALA A 53 -5.15 -14.09 -4.97
C ALA A 53 -4.86 -13.84 -6.45
N HIS A 54 -5.72 -13.05 -7.11
CA HIS A 54 -5.59 -12.67 -8.53
C HIS A 54 -4.34 -11.83 -8.78
N ASN A 55 -4.00 -10.95 -7.83
CA ASN A 55 -2.80 -10.12 -7.87
C ASN A 55 -1.56 -10.84 -7.29
N GLY A 56 -1.62 -12.18 -7.14
CA GLY A 56 -0.45 -13.03 -6.91
C GLY A 56 0.01 -13.19 -5.46
N GLY A 57 -0.80 -12.86 -4.46
CA GLY A 57 -0.44 -12.98 -3.03
C GLY A 57 0.79 -12.15 -2.64
N MET A 58 1.20 -11.22 -3.50
CA MET A 58 2.45 -10.50 -3.37
C MET A 58 2.37 -9.62 -2.13
N THR A 59 3.32 -9.81 -1.19
CA THR A 59 4.05 -8.64 -0.71
C THR A 59 4.28 -7.79 -1.94
N ILE A 60 3.60 -6.64 -2.09
CA ILE A 60 3.92 -5.69 -3.15
C ILE A 60 5.43 -5.61 -3.08
N ALA A 61 6.13 -6.20 -4.07
CA ALA A 61 7.54 -5.97 -4.19
C ALA A 61 7.56 -4.46 -4.32
N THR A 62 7.98 -3.77 -3.26
CA THR A 62 8.02 -2.31 -3.25
C THR A 62 8.74 -1.98 -4.52
N ASP A 63 8.01 -1.44 -5.48
CA ASP A 63 8.54 -1.00 -6.74
C ASP A 63 8.58 0.50 -6.56
N PRO A 64 9.67 1.02 -5.98
CA PRO A 64 9.72 2.39 -5.53
C PRO A 64 9.58 3.34 -6.73
N VAL A 65 9.87 2.84 -7.94
CA VAL A 65 9.69 3.56 -9.19
C VAL A 65 8.21 3.61 -9.57
N ALA A 66 7.51 2.48 -9.58
CA ALA A 66 6.07 2.47 -9.88
C ALA A 66 5.26 3.26 -8.84
N ASP A 67 5.63 3.17 -7.57
CA ASP A 67 5.01 3.92 -6.47
C ASP A 67 5.23 5.43 -6.62
N ALA A 68 6.46 5.85 -6.95
CA ALA A 68 6.79 7.24 -7.22
C ALA A 68 6.02 7.81 -8.42
N VAL A 69 5.92 7.05 -9.52
CA VAL A 69 5.13 7.45 -10.71
C VAL A 69 3.65 7.60 -10.36
N ASN A 70 3.10 6.64 -9.61
CA ASN A 70 1.69 6.67 -9.19
C ASN A 70 1.38 7.86 -8.28
N ALA A 71 2.28 8.18 -7.35
CA ALA A 71 2.17 9.35 -6.47
C ALA A 71 2.20 10.67 -7.25
N ALA A 72 3.08 10.77 -8.26
CA ALA A 72 3.20 11.95 -9.11
C ALA A 72 1.94 12.18 -9.98
N LEU A 73 1.32 11.10 -10.48
CA LEU A 73 0.10 11.18 -11.30
C LEU A 73 -1.15 11.55 -10.50
N LYS A 74 -1.26 11.10 -9.25
CA LYS A 74 -2.45 11.28 -8.41
C LYS A 74 -2.48 12.60 -7.64
N THR A 75 -1.33 13.21 -7.39
CA THR A 75 -1.24 14.36 -6.49
C THR A 75 -1.17 15.67 -7.28
N PRO A 76 -2.18 16.55 -7.18
CA PRO A 76 -2.13 17.86 -7.82
C PRO A 76 -1.15 18.79 -7.10
N GLY A 77 -0.36 19.55 -7.86
CA GLY A 77 0.57 20.53 -7.32
C GLY A 77 1.81 20.69 -8.19
N GLU A 78 2.49 21.84 -8.09
CA GLU A 78 3.67 22.14 -8.89
C GLU A 78 4.84 21.20 -8.58
N ALA A 79 5.05 20.86 -7.30
CA ALA A 79 6.11 19.95 -6.86
C ALA A 79 5.98 18.53 -7.44
N TYR A 80 4.77 17.97 -7.48
CA TYR A 80 4.53 16.62 -8.02
C TYR A 80 4.57 16.59 -9.55
N ARG A 81 4.24 17.70 -10.23
CA ARG A 81 4.45 17.83 -11.68
C ARG A 81 5.94 17.89 -12.03
N ALA A 82 6.72 18.69 -11.30
CA ALA A 82 8.16 18.75 -11.48
C ALA A 82 8.82 17.38 -11.26
N PHE A 83 8.38 16.65 -10.22
CA PHE A 83 8.83 15.29 -9.98
C PHE A 83 8.47 14.31 -11.10
N ALA A 84 7.26 14.39 -11.68
CA ALA A 84 6.87 13.59 -12.83
C ALA A 84 7.76 13.87 -14.06
N ASP A 85 8.07 15.15 -14.30
CA ASP A 85 8.95 15.57 -15.39
C ASP A 85 10.37 15.02 -15.19
N ASP A 86 10.92 15.09 -13.97
CA ASP A 86 12.24 14.55 -13.63
C ASP A 86 12.31 13.02 -13.83
N LEU A 87 11.27 12.29 -13.42
CA LEU A 87 11.16 10.84 -13.66
C LEU A 87 11.13 10.53 -15.17
N SER A 88 10.39 11.31 -15.95
CA SER A 88 10.33 11.15 -17.41
C SER A 88 11.67 11.41 -18.08
N ALA A 89 12.40 12.43 -17.61
CA ALA A 89 13.71 12.80 -18.12
C ALA A 89 14.76 11.73 -17.80
N ALA A 90 14.70 11.15 -16.60
CA ALA A 90 15.53 10.02 -16.20
C ALA A 90 15.25 8.77 -17.06
N TYR A 91 13.98 8.40 -17.28
CA TYR A 91 13.60 7.26 -18.11
C TYR A 91 14.06 7.40 -19.57
N LEU A 92 13.97 8.61 -20.12
CA LEU A 92 14.43 8.91 -21.49
C LEU A 92 15.94 9.07 -21.61
N GLY A 93 16.70 8.87 -20.53
CA GLY A 93 18.15 9.04 -20.50
C GLY A 93 18.61 10.49 -20.70
N ARG A 94 17.72 11.46 -20.50
CA ARG A 94 17.99 12.90 -20.64
C ARG A 94 18.60 13.51 -19.39
N TYR A 95 18.36 12.88 -18.23
CA TYR A 95 18.99 13.19 -16.96
C TYR A 95 19.61 11.93 -16.36
N GLN A 96 20.83 12.05 -15.88
CA GLN A 96 21.53 10.98 -15.17
C GLN A 96 21.88 11.56 -13.81
N PHE A 97 21.20 11.13 -12.74
CA PHE A 97 21.59 11.49 -11.38
C PHE A 97 22.92 10.80 -11.11
N ARG A 98 24.02 11.56 -11.16
CA ARG A 98 25.32 11.03 -10.75
C ARG A 98 25.45 11.27 -9.27
N THR A 99 25.98 10.28 -8.56
CA THR A 99 26.39 10.47 -7.16
C THR A 99 27.37 11.63 -7.02
N ASP A 100 28.14 11.92 -8.07
CA ASP A 100 29.06 13.06 -8.13
C ASP A 100 28.34 14.42 -8.08
N ASP A 101 27.06 14.47 -8.47
CA ASP A 101 26.26 15.70 -8.41
C ASP A 101 25.81 16.01 -6.98
N LEU A 102 25.80 15.02 -6.06
CA LEU A 102 25.52 15.25 -4.65
C LEU A 102 26.47 16.29 -4.06
N ASP A 103 27.74 16.32 -4.50
CA ASP A 103 28.71 17.30 -4.00
C ASP A 103 28.32 18.75 -4.30
N SER A 104 27.53 18.97 -5.36
CA SER A 104 27.02 20.29 -5.73
C SER A 104 25.77 20.71 -4.96
N TRP A 105 25.16 19.81 -4.18
CA TRP A 105 23.92 20.10 -3.46
C TRP A 105 24.17 20.92 -2.18
N PRO A 106 23.19 21.74 -1.76
CA PRO A 106 23.25 22.48 -0.50
C PRO A 106 23.54 21.57 0.70
N ALA A 107 24.31 22.07 1.66
CA ALA A 107 24.73 21.30 2.83
C ALA A 107 23.54 20.76 3.65
N GLU A 108 22.44 21.49 3.67
CA GLU A 108 21.19 21.12 4.35
C GLU A 108 20.60 19.80 3.80
N THR A 109 20.66 19.60 2.48
CA THR A 109 20.14 18.40 1.81
C THR A 109 21.02 17.16 2.02
N LYS A 110 22.31 17.36 2.34
CA LYS A 110 23.27 16.27 2.58
C LYS A 110 23.21 15.67 3.99
N SER A 111 22.46 16.30 4.90
CA SER A 111 22.51 16.02 6.34
C SER A 111 21.33 15.21 6.92
N LEU A 112 20.47 14.68 6.04
CA LEU A 112 19.35 13.77 6.36
C LEU A 112 19.78 12.31 6.27
#